data_AF-A0A916P6Y7-F1
#
_entry.id   AF-A0A916P6Y7-F1
#
_cell.length_a   1.000
_cell.length_b   1.000
_cell.length_c   1.000
_cell.angle_alpha   90.00
_cell.angle_beta   90.00
_cell.angle_gamma   90.00
#
_symmetry.space_group_name_H-M   'P 1'
#
loop_
_entity.id
_entity.type
_entity.pdbx_description
1 polymer ?
#
loop_
_entity_poly.entity_id
_entity_poly.type
_entity_poly.pdbx_seq_one_letter_code
_entity_poly.pdbx_strand_id
1 'polypeptide(L)'
;MNFQVGDATTLDGLDGRFDTVVDCAFYHTFSTAPELQRCYVRALRRASKPGARLYMFEFGEHNVNGFSMPRSLSEDDFRQVLPVGGWEITYLGTTTYQVNLSVEALELMAARNPDMADQVRCVLERFRAIKPWLVGGRVHAPFWEVHATRVD
;
A
#
# COMPACT_ATOMS: atom_id res chain seq x y z
N MET A 1 -6.45 -1.51 23.66
CA MET A 1 -5.71 -1.76 22.41
C MET A 1 -5.10 -3.15 22.52
N ASN A 2 -5.24 -3.99 21.50
CA ASN A 2 -4.72 -5.36 21.48
C ASN A 2 -3.79 -5.51 20.27
N PHE A 3 -2.56 -5.96 20.50
CA PHE A 3 -1.58 -6.23 19.45
C PHE A 3 -1.29 -7.73 19.40
N GLN A 4 -1.31 -8.29 18.20
CA GLN A 4 -1.12 -9.70 17.98
C GLN A 4 -0.20 -9.91 16.78
N VAL A 5 0.67 -10.89 16.87
CA VAL A 5 1.45 -11.36 15.72
C VAL A 5 0.55 -12.29 14.91
N GLY A 6 0.50 -12.11 13.60
CA GLY A 6 -0.30 -12.94 12.71
C GLY A 6 0.17 -12.84 11.26
N ASP A 7 -0.19 -13.85 10.47
CA ASP A 7 -0.01 -13.85 9.03
C ASP A 7 -1.18 -13.09 8.38
N ALA A 8 -0.88 -12.01 7.66
CA ALA A 8 -1.90 -11.19 7.02
C ALA A 8 -2.62 -11.92 5.87
N THR A 9 -1.99 -12.93 5.26
CA THR A 9 -2.56 -13.70 4.15
C THR A 9 -3.59 -14.73 4.61
N THR A 10 -3.60 -15.04 5.92
CA THR A 10 -4.60 -15.93 6.51
C THR A 10 -5.48 -15.18 7.50
N LEU A 11 -4.95 -14.43 8.46
CA LEU A 11 -5.67 -13.84 9.60
C LEU A 11 -6.44 -14.86 10.45
N ASP A 12 -5.82 -16.02 10.69
CA ASP A 12 -6.45 -17.12 11.40
C ASP A 12 -6.90 -16.75 12.82
N GLY A 13 -8.09 -17.22 13.19
CA GLY A 13 -8.70 -16.94 14.49
C GLY A 13 -9.28 -15.53 14.64
N LEU A 14 -9.29 -14.71 13.57
CA LEU A 14 -9.87 -13.36 13.56
C LEU A 14 -11.21 -13.26 12.80
N ASP A 15 -11.83 -14.39 12.49
CA ASP A 15 -13.05 -14.45 11.67
C ASP A 15 -14.21 -13.59 12.22
N GLY A 16 -14.85 -12.81 11.36
CA GLY A 16 -16.07 -12.04 11.68
C GLY A 16 -15.90 -10.97 12.76
N ARG A 17 -14.69 -10.48 13.00
CA ARG A 17 -14.39 -9.58 14.12
C ARG A 17 -14.53 -8.09 13.81
N PHE A 18 -14.20 -7.67 12.59
CA PHE A 18 -14.00 -6.25 12.31
C PHE A 18 -15.13 -5.64 11.47
N ASP A 19 -15.70 -4.54 11.96
CA ASP A 19 -16.63 -3.68 11.19
C ASP A 19 -15.86 -2.72 10.25
N THR A 20 -14.58 -2.46 10.55
CA THR A 20 -13.70 -1.59 9.77
C THR A 20 -12.28 -2.11 9.78
N VAL A 21 -11.66 -2.11 8.61
CA VAL A 21 -10.25 -2.47 8.39
C VAL A 21 -9.54 -1.29 7.75
N VAL A 22 -8.35 -0.97 8.25
CA VAL A 22 -7.46 0.03 7.67
C VAL A 22 -6.17 -0.65 7.25
N ASP A 23 -5.86 -0.58 5.97
CA ASP A 23 -4.58 -0.91 5.39
C ASP A 23 -3.84 0.39 5.05
N CYS A 24 -2.60 0.49 5.50
CA CYS A 24 -1.79 1.68 5.33
C CYS A 24 -0.38 1.29 4.91
N ALA A 25 -0.11 1.37 3.61
CA ALA A 25 1.15 1.00 2.99
C ALA A 25 1.58 -0.43 3.32
N PHE A 26 0.67 -1.40 3.23
CA PHE A 26 0.97 -2.81 3.47
C PHE A 26 0.65 -3.68 2.25
N TYR A 27 -0.48 -3.48 1.58
CA TYR A 27 -0.89 -4.32 0.45
C TYR A 27 0.15 -4.36 -0.68
N HIS A 28 0.83 -3.25 -0.98
CA HIS A 28 1.86 -3.21 -2.02
C HIS A 28 3.03 -4.19 -1.79
N THR A 29 3.20 -4.72 -0.57
CA THR A 29 4.22 -5.74 -0.29
C THR A 29 3.98 -7.04 -1.06
N PHE A 30 2.74 -7.28 -1.51
CA PHE A 30 2.35 -8.43 -2.33
C PHE A 30 2.29 -8.10 -3.84
N SER A 31 2.73 -6.92 -4.29
CA SER A 31 2.56 -6.45 -5.68
C SER A 31 3.15 -7.39 -6.74
N THR A 32 4.19 -8.16 -6.39
CA THR A 32 4.83 -9.13 -7.29
C THR A 32 4.36 -10.58 -7.07
N ALA A 33 3.34 -10.79 -6.23
CA ALA A 33 2.85 -12.12 -5.86
C ALA A 33 1.31 -12.16 -5.92
N PRO A 34 0.72 -12.32 -7.14
CA PRO A 34 -0.73 -12.26 -7.36
C PRO A 34 -1.54 -13.22 -6.46
N GLU A 35 -0.98 -14.38 -6.16
CA GLU A 35 -1.57 -15.40 -5.30
C GLU A 35 -1.69 -14.89 -3.87
N LEU A 36 -0.67 -14.21 -3.35
CA LEU A 36 -0.69 -13.61 -2.00
C LEU A 36 -1.66 -12.43 -1.94
N GLN A 37 -1.76 -11.62 -3.00
CA GLN A 37 -2.77 -10.55 -3.08
C GLN A 37 -4.19 -11.11 -2.94
N ARG A 38 -4.48 -12.22 -3.64
CA ARG A 38 -5.79 -12.90 -3.57
C ARG A 38 -6.03 -13.52 -2.19
N CYS A 39 -5.03 -14.15 -1.59
CA CYS A 39 -5.12 -14.67 -0.23
C CYS A 39 -5.44 -13.55 0.77
N TYR A 40 -4.72 -12.42 0.67
CA TYR A 40 -4.89 -11.26 1.54
C TYR A 40 -6.31 -10.68 1.50
N VAL A 41 -6.84 -10.36 0.31
CA VAL A 41 -8.19 -9.75 0.22
C VAL A 41 -9.30 -10.70 0.69
N ARG A 42 -9.10 -12.01 0.56
CA ARG A 42 -10.00 -13.04 1.10
C ARG A 42 -9.88 -13.19 2.62
N ALA A 43 -8.66 -13.11 3.16
CA ALA A 43 -8.42 -13.08 4.59
C ALA A 43 -9.08 -11.85 5.23
N LEU A 44 -8.92 -10.67 4.64
CA LEU A 44 -9.62 -9.45 5.06
C LEU A 44 -11.13 -9.66 5.09
N ARG A 45 -11.70 -10.25 4.03
CA ARG A 45 -13.14 -10.55 3.98
C ARG A 45 -13.56 -11.44 5.14
N ARG A 46 -12.84 -12.55 5.37
CA ARG A 46 -13.17 -13.52 6.41
C ARG A 46 -13.07 -12.92 7.82
N ALA A 47 -12.04 -12.12 8.06
CA ALA A 47 -11.84 -11.44 9.34
C ALA A 47 -12.86 -10.32 9.60
N SER A 48 -13.48 -9.78 8.56
CA SER A 48 -14.46 -8.69 8.65
C SER A 48 -15.88 -9.22 8.85
N LYS A 49 -16.79 -8.40 9.36
CA LYS A 49 -18.24 -8.69 9.43
C LYS A 49 -18.93 -8.36 8.09
N PRO A 50 -20.12 -8.93 7.84
CA PRO A 50 -21.03 -8.46 6.78
C PRO A 50 -21.13 -6.92 6.72
N GLY A 51 -21.03 -6.35 5.52
CA GLY A 51 -21.09 -4.89 5.28
C GLY A 51 -19.92 -4.07 5.84
N ALA A 52 -18.83 -4.70 6.28
CA ALA A 52 -17.65 -4.00 6.81
C ALA A 52 -16.98 -3.07 5.79
N ARG A 53 -16.27 -2.05 6.29
CA ARG A 53 -15.56 -1.05 5.49
C ARG A 53 -14.07 -1.33 5.47
N LEU A 54 -13.47 -1.28 4.29
CA LEU A 54 -12.03 -1.35 4.06
C LEU A 54 -11.54 0.01 3.55
N TYR A 55 -10.48 0.51 4.18
CA TYR A 55 -9.77 1.71 3.78
C TYR A 55 -8.32 1.33 3.48
N MET A 56 -7.87 1.55 2.25
CA MET A 56 -6.49 1.29 1.86
C MET A 56 -5.82 2.57 1.42
N PHE A 57 -4.60 2.78 1.89
CA PHE A 57 -3.71 3.85 1.46
C PHE A 57 -2.42 3.23 0.96
N GLU A 58 -2.20 3.22 -0.36
CA GLU A 58 -1.09 2.50 -0.97
C GLU A 58 -0.29 3.36 -1.96
N PHE A 59 0.98 3.02 -2.21
CA PHE A 59 1.81 3.73 -3.17
C PHE A 59 1.18 3.72 -4.56
N GLY A 60 1.05 4.90 -5.18
CA GLY A 60 0.52 5.05 -6.53
C GLY A 60 1.61 5.22 -7.58
N GLU A 61 1.37 4.70 -8.80
CA GLU A 61 2.32 4.78 -9.93
C GLU A 61 2.45 6.18 -10.54
N HIS A 62 1.54 7.08 -10.15
CA HIS A 62 1.62 8.49 -10.51
C HIS A 62 2.77 9.20 -9.77
N ASN A 63 2.89 10.51 -9.96
CA ASN A 63 3.90 11.32 -9.30
C ASN A 63 3.28 12.51 -8.56
N VAL A 64 3.97 12.95 -7.51
CA VAL A 64 3.69 14.22 -6.81
C VAL A 64 4.90 15.11 -7.04
N ASN A 65 4.74 16.21 -7.79
CA ASN A 65 5.82 17.14 -8.14
C ASN A 65 7.07 16.45 -8.73
N GLY A 66 6.86 15.42 -9.57
CA GLY A 66 7.95 14.63 -10.17
C GLY A 66 8.61 13.61 -9.25
N PHE A 67 8.11 13.43 -8.03
CA PHE A 67 8.53 12.38 -7.09
C PHE A 67 7.61 11.15 -7.20
N SER A 68 8.19 9.95 -7.30
CA SER A 68 7.49 8.66 -7.39
C SER A 68 8.06 7.67 -6.38
N MET A 69 7.34 6.57 -6.14
CA MET A 69 7.75 5.51 -5.20
C MET A 69 7.94 4.17 -5.91
N PRO A 70 8.88 3.33 -5.46
CA PRO A 70 9.03 1.98 -5.99
C PRO A 70 7.90 1.06 -5.50
N ARG A 71 7.67 -0.05 -6.22
CA ARG A 71 6.56 -0.99 -5.95
C ARG A 71 5.19 -0.29 -5.89
N SER A 72 5.02 0.73 -6.70
CA SER A 72 3.77 1.46 -6.87
C SER A 72 2.72 0.60 -7.56
N LEU A 73 1.45 0.85 -7.22
CA LEU A 73 0.30 0.18 -7.80
C LEU A 73 -0.41 1.11 -8.80
N SER A 74 -1.01 0.50 -9.81
CA SER A 74 -1.96 1.12 -10.73
C SER A 74 -3.36 1.14 -10.12
N GLU A 75 -4.25 1.93 -10.71
CA GLU A 75 -5.68 1.88 -10.37
C GLU A 75 -6.29 0.49 -10.68
N ASP A 76 -5.85 -0.15 -11.76
CA ASP A 76 -6.33 -1.47 -12.19
C ASP A 76 -5.99 -2.57 -11.19
N ASP A 77 -4.86 -2.48 -10.48
CA ASP A 77 -4.48 -3.48 -9.46
C ASP A 77 -5.59 -3.64 -8.40
N PHE A 78 -6.19 -2.53 -7.96
CA PHE A 78 -7.30 -2.56 -7.00
C PHE A 78 -8.59 -3.06 -7.64
N ARG A 79 -8.91 -2.57 -8.85
CA ARG A 79 -10.13 -2.93 -9.56
C ARG A 79 -10.20 -4.40 -9.91
N GLN A 80 -9.05 -5.05 -10.14
CA GLN A 80 -8.97 -6.47 -10.43
C GLN A 80 -9.02 -7.33 -9.17
N VAL A 81 -8.32 -6.94 -8.09
CA VAL A 81 -8.16 -7.81 -6.91
C VAL A 81 -9.32 -7.72 -5.92
N LEU A 82 -9.86 -6.53 -5.65
CA LEU A 82 -10.81 -6.33 -4.56
C LEU A 82 -12.14 -7.08 -4.80
N PRO A 83 -12.70 -7.10 -6.02
CA PRO A 83 -13.91 -7.90 -6.30
C PRO A 83 -13.69 -9.41 -6.09
N VAL A 84 -12.49 -9.93 -6.36
CA VAL A 84 -12.14 -11.36 -6.11
C VAL A 84 -12.19 -11.68 -4.61
N GLY A 85 -11.93 -10.69 -3.76
CA GLY A 85 -12.09 -10.76 -2.32
C GLY A 85 -13.50 -10.45 -1.83
N GLY A 86 -14.49 -10.24 -2.70
CA GLY A 86 -15.85 -9.87 -2.33
C GLY A 86 -15.96 -8.46 -1.73
N TRP A 87 -15.17 -7.52 -2.27
CA TRP A 87 -15.21 -6.11 -1.90
C TRP A 87 -15.68 -5.26 -3.09
N GLU A 88 -16.66 -4.40 -2.85
CA GLU A 88 -17.10 -3.38 -3.78
C GLU A 88 -16.36 -2.08 -3.51
N ILE A 89 -15.65 -1.56 -4.51
CA ILE A 89 -14.96 -0.28 -4.41
C ILE A 89 -16.00 0.85 -4.44
N THR A 90 -16.07 1.64 -3.37
CA THR A 90 -16.97 2.79 -3.23
C THR A 90 -16.28 4.12 -3.50
N TYR A 91 -14.96 4.17 -3.37
CA TYR A 91 -14.12 5.30 -3.75
C TYR A 91 -12.73 4.82 -4.14
N LEU A 92 -12.18 5.44 -5.18
CA LEU A 92 -10.78 5.25 -5.60
C LEU A 92 -10.30 6.58 -6.17
N GLY A 93 -9.26 7.14 -5.57
CA GLY A 93 -8.73 8.43 -5.97
C GLY A 93 -7.26 8.61 -5.57
N THR A 94 -6.62 9.60 -6.17
CA THR A 94 -5.24 9.97 -5.82
C THR A 94 -5.23 10.79 -4.53
N THR A 95 -4.21 10.57 -3.72
CA THR A 95 -3.93 11.31 -2.49
C THR A 95 -2.42 11.41 -2.28
N THR A 96 -2.00 12.00 -1.15
CA THR A 96 -0.58 12.03 -0.77
C THR A 96 -0.38 11.47 0.62
N TYR A 97 0.77 10.83 0.82
CA TYR A 97 1.17 10.31 2.14
C TYR A 97 2.51 10.92 2.55
N GLN A 98 2.60 11.41 3.78
CA GLN A 98 3.84 11.98 4.29
C GLN A 98 4.78 10.87 4.75
N VAL A 99 5.88 10.68 4.02
CA VAL A 99 6.90 9.69 4.36
C VAL A 99 8.17 10.36 4.87
N ASN A 100 8.88 9.66 5.74
CA ASN A 100 10.24 10.01 6.12
C ASN A 100 11.19 9.24 5.20
N LEU A 101 11.98 9.96 4.40
CA LEU A 101 12.97 9.36 3.52
C LEU A 101 14.36 9.90 3.85
N SER A 102 15.34 9.01 3.73
CA SER A 102 16.75 9.36 3.83
C SER A 102 17.51 8.75 2.66
N VAL A 103 18.66 9.33 2.33
CA VAL A 103 19.54 8.82 1.28
C VAL A 103 19.99 7.40 1.64
N GLU A 104 20.34 7.20 2.90
CA GLU A 104 20.83 5.93 3.44
C GLU A 104 19.76 4.83 3.35
N ALA A 105 18.50 5.17 3.66
CA ALA A 105 17.39 4.23 3.55
C ALA A 105 17.13 3.80 2.10
N LEU A 106 17.19 4.73 1.16
CA LEU A 106 17.04 4.44 -0.27
C LEU A 106 18.21 3.61 -0.81
N GLU A 107 19.45 3.94 -0.44
CA GLU A 107 20.64 3.17 -0.83
C GLU A 107 20.59 1.74 -0.27
N LEU A 108 20.17 1.58 0.99
CA LEU A 108 19.98 0.27 1.60
C LEU A 108 18.89 -0.54 0.89
N MET A 109 17.79 0.10 0.49
CA MET A 109 16.72 -0.54 -0.27
C MET A 109 17.19 -1.02 -1.64
N ALA A 110 18.01 -0.21 -2.35
CA ALA A 110 18.62 -0.60 -3.61
C ALA A 110 19.59 -1.78 -3.45
N ALA A 111 20.41 -1.77 -2.40
CA ALA A 111 21.37 -2.83 -2.13
C ALA A 111 20.69 -4.16 -1.77
N ARG A 112 19.53 -4.12 -1.10
CA ARG A 112 18.76 -5.31 -0.70
C ARG A 112 17.89 -5.89 -1.81
N ASN A 113 17.53 -5.08 -2.80
CA ASN A 113 16.64 -5.50 -3.90
C ASN A 113 17.29 -5.16 -5.25
N PRO A 114 18.23 -5.98 -5.73
CA PRO A 114 18.97 -5.71 -6.96
C PRO A 114 18.06 -5.48 -8.17
N ASP A 115 16.94 -6.21 -8.25
CA ASP A 115 15.97 -6.10 -9.35
C ASP A 115 15.29 -4.73 -9.41
N MET A 116 15.25 -4.01 -8.28
CA MET A 116 14.64 -2.68 -8.17
C MET A 116 15.68 -1.56 -8.18
N ALA A 117 16.97 -1.88 -8.28
CA ALA A 117 18.04 -0.90 -8.07
C ALA A 117 17.95 0.30 -9.02
N ASP A 118 17.54 0.11 -10.28
CA ASP A 118 17.33 1.21 -11.23
C ASP A 118 16.21 2.16 -10.82
N GLN A 119 15.04 1.61 -10.44
CA GLN A 119 13.92 2.41 -9.98
C GLN A 119 14.29 3.19 -8.71
N VAL A 120 14.99 2.54 -7.78
CA VAL A 120 15.44 3.19 -6.53
C VAL A 120 16.49 4.27 -6.80
N ARG A 121 17.41 4.06 -7.75
CA ARG A 121 18.38 5.09 -8.18
C ARG A 121 17.67 6.33 -8.71
N CYS A 122 16.66 6.17 -9.56
CA CYS A 122 15.87 7.30 -10.08
C CYS A 122 15.18 8.09 -8.95
N VAL A 123 14.55 7.38 -8.00
CA VAL A 123 13.92 8.00 -6.83
C VAL A 123 14.96 8.72 -5.97
N LEU A 124 16.15 8.15 -5.79
CA LEU A 124 17.24 8.76 -5.03
C LEU A 124 17.76 10.05 -5.67
N GLU A 125 17.94 10.06 -6.99
CA GLU A 125 18.35 11.27 -7.73
C GLU A 125 17.31 12.39 -7.58
N ARG A 126 16.03 12.06 -7.74
CA ARG A 126 14.93 13.02 -7.52
C ARG A 126 14.88 13.50 -6.08
N PHE A 127 15.03 12.60 -5.11
CA PHE A 127 15.06 12.96 -3.69
C PHE A 127 16.21 13.91 -3.37
N ARG A 128 17.43 13.64 -3.87
CA ARG A 128 18.60 14.51 -3.70
C ARG A 128 18.37 15.91 -4.27
N ALA A 129 17.69 16.00 -5.41
CA ALA A 129 17.33 17.29 -5.98
C ALA A 129 16.38 18.07 -5.06
N ILE A 130 15.31 17.45 -4.55
CA ILE A 130 14.29 18.16 -3.76
C ILE A 130 14.65 18.38 -2.29
N LYS A 131 15.59 17.60 -1.74
CA LYS A 131 15.96 17.58 -0.33
C LYS A 131 16.16 18.97 0.32
N PRO A 132 16.82 19.96 -0.31
CA PRO A 132 17.04 21.28 0.31
C PRO A 132 15.76 22.04 0.65
N TRP A 133 14.63 21.73 -0.01
CA TRP A 133 13.34 22.37 0.22
C TRP A 133 12.43 21.61 1.18
N LEU A 134 12.83 20.41 1.63
CA LEU A 134 12.02 19.59 2.53
C LEU A 134 12.16 20.05 3.97
N VAL A 135 11.03 20.26 4.65
CA VAL A 135 11.00 20.60 6.09
C VAL A 135 11.05 19.31 6.91
N GLY A 136 12.16 19.11 7.63
CA GLY A 136 12.34 17.94 8.50
C GLY A 136 12.49 16.62 7.75
N GLY A 137 12.98 16.64 6.50
CA GLY A 137 13.23 15.42 5.70
C GLY A 137 11.97 14.67 5.27
N ARG A 138 10.80 15.32 5.34
CA ARG A 138 9.51 14.76 4.99
C ARG A 138 9.14 15.10 3.56
N VAL A 139 8.59 14.12 2.85
CA VAL A 139 8.10 14.29 1.47
C VAL A 139 6.70 13.70 1.34
N HIS A 140 5.89 14.32 0.49
CA HIS A 140 4.60 13.79 0.08
C HIS A 140 4.81 12.79 -1.06
N ALA A 141 4.58 11.51 -0.78
CA ALA A 141 4.60 10.44 -1.75
C ALA A 141 3.23 10.30 -2.46
N PRO A 142 3.21 9.91 -3.75
CA PRO A 142 1.98 9.59 -4.48
C PRO A 142 1.30 8.36 -3.89
N PHE A 143 0.03 8.47 -3.52
CA PHE A 143 -0.75 7.39 -2.94
C PHE A 143 -2.13 7.27 -3.59
N TRP A 144 -2.67 6.07 -3.58
CA TRP A 144 -4.09 5.81 -3.78
C TRP A 144 -4.81 5.82 -2.44
N GLU A 145 -6.00 6.41 -2.42
CA GLU A 145 -6.99 6.24 -1.36
C GLU A 145 -8.11 5.36 -1.92
N VAL A 146 -8.31 4.21 -1.29
CA VAL A 146 -9.29 3.22 -1.73
C VAL A 146 -10.26 2.94 -0.59
N HIS A 147 -11.55 3.14 -0.85
CA HIS A 147 -12.61 2.72 0.06
C HIS A 147 -13.36 1.57 -0.58
N ALA A 148 -13.59 0.51 0.18
CA ALA A 148 -14.39 -0.59 -0.27
C ALA A 148 -15.34 -1.08 0.82
N THR A 149 -16.46 -1.64 0.42
CA THR A 149 -17.44 -2.27 1.30
C THR A 149 -17.46 -3.76 1.02
N ARG A 150 -17.46 -4.57 2.08
CA ARG A 150 -17.61 -6.01 1.94
C ARG A 150 -19.01 -6.31 1.40
N VAL A 151 -19.09 -7.07 0.32
CA VAL A 151 -20.35 -7.47 -0.33
C VAL A 151 -20.80 -8.81 0.25
N ASP A 152 -22.04 -8.89 0.71
CA ASP A 152 -22.67 -10.13 1.19
C ASP A 152 -24.12 -10.19 0.73
#